data_AF-A0A916GBZ4-F1
#
_entry.id   AF-A0A916GBZ4-F1
#
_cell.length_a   1.000
_cell.length_b   1.000
_cell.length_c   1.000
_cell.angle_alpha   90.00
_cell.angle_beta   90.00
_cell.angle_gamma   90.00
#
_symmetry.space_group_name_H-M   'P 1'
#
loop_
_entity.id
_entity.type
_entity.pdbx_description
1 polymer ?
#
loop_
_entity_poly.entity_id
_entity_poly.type
_entity_poly.pdbx_seq_one_letter_code
_entity_poly.pdbx_strand_id
1 'polypeptide(L)'
;MRAAIRLAGGREVCFTCTVDAEGNVATARVVARGDAASVLALPGFAKAGELLLHNHPSGNLEPSEPDLQVAARIHDLGGGFAITDNEASRLYVVIEVPTPKVIVKLDLAAIDADLGPGGAVAAHHGSYEDRGGQRTYARAVGRLYNLGGIGLLEAGTGIGKSLGYLVPALRWAAANGERTIVSTNTINLQEQLVGKDLPFLAAALADQPVRFALLKGWRNYLCLQRLEQAAGAHATLFPGDGEAELESLITWAGRTPDGSLSDLPVPPSDDVWDEVAAEPDLCTRIKCQFFDKCFVFAARRKAAQADVIVVNHHLLLSDIAVRRITQNWDDAAVLPPYSRIILDEGHHLEDAAGAHLGSTLTRRGLDRMFARLERR
;
A
#
# COMPACT_ATOMS: atom_id res chain seq x y z
N MET A 1 8.77 34.49 -22.40
CA MET A 1 8.23 33.65 -23.48
C MET A 1 8.16 34.38 -24.83
N ARG A 2 7.32 35.42 -24.99
CA ARG A 2 7.15 36.17 -26.26
C ARG A 2 8.44 36.51 -26.99
N ALA A 3 9.44 37.04 -26.28
CA ALA A 3 10.74 37.39 -26.86
C ALA A 3 11.47 36.17 -27.48
N ALA A 4 11.42 35.01 -26.81
CA ALA A 4 12.04 33.78 -27.31
C ALA A 4 11.32 33.23 -28.55
N ILE A 5 9.98 33.29 -28.57
CA ILE A 5 9.17 32.89 -29.72
C ILE A 5 9.46 33.78 -30.93
N ARG A 6 9.55 35.10 -30.73
CA ARG A 6 9.94 36.05 -31.79
C ARG A 6 11.35 35.79 -32.32
N LEU A 7 12.31 35.52 -31.43
CA LEU A 7 13.68 35.14 -31.83
C LEU A 7 13.72 33.84 -32.63
N ALA A 8 12.78 32.93 -32.40
CA ALA A 8 12.61 31.72 -33.20
C ALA A 8 11.82 31.95 -34.50
N GLY A 9 11.43 33.19 -34.81
CA GLY A 9 10.63 33.53 -36.00
C GLY A 9 9.17 33.06 -35.92
N GLY A 10 8.61 32.96 -34.71
CA GLY A 10 7.24 32.48 -34.51
C GLY A 10 7.08 30.97 -34.55
N ARG A 11 8.19 30.23 -34.62
CA ARG A 11 8.23 28.75 -34.61
C ARG A 11 7.98 28.20 -33.20
N GLU A 12 7.80 26.89 -33.12
CA GLU A 12 7.62 26.21 -31.83
C GLU A 12 8.85 26.38 -30.94
N VAL A 13 8.60 26.71 -29.69
CA VAL A 13 9.59 26.82 -28.63
C VAL A 13 9.02 26.10 -27.42
N CYS A 14 9.80 25.18 -26.88
CA CYS A 14 9.46 24.49 -25.64
C CYS A 14 10.15 25.19 -24.47
N PHE A 15 9.41 25.34 -23.38
CA PHE A 15 9.77 26.00 -22.15
C PHE A 15 9.55 25.05 -20.98
N THR A 16 10.45 25.13 -20.00
CA THR A 16 10.19 24.62 -18.65
C THR A 16 9.85 25.79 -17.76
N CYS A 17 8.74 25.68 -17.05
CA CYS A 17 8.15 26.74 -16.27
C CYS A 17 7.97 26.31 -14.80
N THR A 18 8.14 27.24 -13.87
CA THR A 18 7.68 27.06 -12.49
C THR A 18 6.32 27.71 -12.32
N VAL A 19 5.47 27.12 -11.48
CA VAL A 19 4.12 27.62 -11.19
C VAL A 19 4.08 28.14 -9.74
N ASP A 20 3.44 29.28 -9.50
CA ASP A 20 3.23 29.81 -8.14
C ASP A 20 2.05 29.14 -7.42
N ALA A 21 1.78 29.56 -6.19
CA ALA A 21 0.72 28.97 -5.36
C ALA A 21 -0.69 29.24 -5.91
N GLU A 22 -0.83 30.28 -6.73
CA GLU A 22 -2.07 30.68 -7.41
C GLU A 22 -2.24 30.02 -8.78
N GLY A 23 -1.29 29.17 -9.20
CA GLY A 23 -1.37 28.45 -10.47
C GLY A 23 -0.83 29.23 -11.67
N ASN A 24 -0.18 30.40 -11.47
CA ASN A 24 0.37 31.20 -12.56
C ASN A 24 1.79 30.76 -12.92
N VAL A 25 2.13 30.89 -14.21
CA VAL A 25 3.50 30.67 -14.69
C VAL A 25 4.42 31.78 -14.17
N ALA A 26 5.24 31.46 -13.16
CA ALA A 26 6.14 32.40 -12.49
C ALA A 26 7.47 32.58 -13.25
N THR A 27 8.01 31.50 -13.81
CA THR A 27 9.24 31.55 -14.62
C THR A 27 9.08 30.71 -15.88
N ALA A 28 9.88 31.01 -16.91
CA ALA A 28 9.89 30.24 -18.16
C ALA A 28 11.30 30.23 -18.77
N ARG A 29 11.91 29.05 -18.82
CA ARG A 29 13.24 28.80 -19.40
C ARG A 29 13.09 28.03 -20.70
N VAL A 30 13.66 28.54 -21.79
CA VAL A 30 13.67 27.83 -23.08
C VAL A 30 14.50 26.55 -22.95
N VAL A 31 13.93 25.42 -23.34
CA VAL A 31 14.58 24.10 -23.33
C VAL A 31 14.78 23.53 -24.72
N ALA A 32 13.91 23.86 -25.67
CA ALA A 32 14.08 23.47 -27.07
C ALA A 32 13.47 24.51 -28.01
N ARG A 33 13.99 24.56 -29.24
CA ARG A 33 13.43 25.32 -30.35
C ARG A 33 13.19 24.37 -31.51
N GLY A 34 11.99 24.41 -32.04
CA GLY A 34 11.50 23.55 -33.11
C GLY A 34 11.39 24.29 -34.44
N ASP A 35 10.62 23.70 -35.33
CA ASP A 35 10.24 24.28 -36.61
C ASP A 35 8.79 24.82 -36.57
N ALA A 36 8.16 24.96 -37.74
CA ALA A 36 6.81 25.49 -37.85
C ALA A 36 5.71 24.50 -37.39
N ALA A 37 6.06 23.23 -37.19
CA ALA A 37 5.11 22.15 -36.93
C ALA A 37 5.47 21.26 -35.74
N SER A 38 6.71 21.31 -35.23
CA SER A 38 7.14 20.44 -34.13
C SER A 38 8.30 21.01 -33.32
N VAL A 39 8.35 20.65 -32.03
CA VAL A 39 9.49 20.86 -31.13
C VAL A 39 9.77 19.59 -30.33
N LEU A 40 11.06 19.36 -30.03
CA LEU A 40 11.46 18.22 -29.20
C LEU A 40 11.02 18.42 -27.74
N ALA A 41 10.34 17.42 -27.19
CA ALA A 41 10.08 17.26 -25.77
C ALA A 41 10.88 16.05 -25.24
N LEU A 42 12.12 16.30 -24.81
CA LEU A 42 13.02 15.25 -24.33
C LEU A 42 12.83 14.96 -22.83
N PRO A 43 13.07 13.71 -22.39
CA PRO A 43 13.14 13.37 -20.97
C PRO A 43 14.12 14.30 -20.23
N GLY A 44 13.73 14.77 -19.04
CA GLY A 44 14.57 15.59 -18.17
C GLY A 44 14.53 17.11 -18.43
N PHE A 45 13.75 17.58 -19.41
CA PHE A 45 13.53 19.02 -19.61
C PHE A 45 12.74 19.66 -18.46
N ALA A 46 11.70 18.99 -17.99
CA ALA A 46 10.93 19.37 -16.81
C ALA A 46 11.16 18.35 -15.68
N LYS A 47 11.21 18.84 -14.44
CA LYS A 47 11.27 18.04 -13.22
C LYS A 47 9.89 17.95 -12.57
N ALA A 48 9.77 17.07 -11.58
CA ALA A 48 8.59 17.02 -10.72
C ALA A 48 8.29 18.40 -10.12
N GLY A 49 7.03 18.84 -10.21
CA GLY A 49 6.59 20.17 -9.79
C GLY A 49 6.85 21.30 -10.80
N GLU A 50 7.31 20.99 -12.02
CA GLU A 50 7.47 21.98 -13.10
C GLU A 50 6.44 21.74 -14.22
N LEU A 51 6.14 22.80 -14.97
CA LEU A 51 5.26 22.79 -16.14
C LEU A 51 6.10 22.76 -17.41
N LEU A 52 5.90 21.76 -18.27
CA LEU A 52 6.39 21.80 -19.64
C LEU A 52 5.37 22.55 -20.51
N LEU A 53 5.83 23.58 -21.21
CA LEU A 53 4.99 24.48 -21.98
C LEU A 53 5.57 24.66 -23.37
N HIS A 54 4.79 24.51 -24.43
CA HIS A 54 5.21 24.91 -25.78
C HIS A 54 4.17 25.82 -26.45
N ASN A 55 4.61 26.60 -27.43
CA ASN A 55 3.69 27.41 -28.22
C ASN A 55 3.25 26.69 -29.49
N HIS A 56 1.97 26.84 -29.85
CA HIS A 56 1.44 26.48 -31.16
C HIS A 56 1.45 27.72 -32.09
N PRO A 57 2.25 27.70 -33.19
CA PRO A 57 2.37 28.82 -34.12
C PRO A 57 1.06 29.18 -34.82
N SER A 58 0.19 28.19 -35.01
CA SER A 58 -1.14 28.34 -35.61
C SER A 58 -2.11 29.14 -34.73
N GLY A 59 -1.84 29.24 -33.42
CA GLY A 59 -2.76 29.82 -32.44
C GLY A 59 -3.95 28.92 -32.07
N ASN A 60 -4.03 27.70 -32.62
CA ASN A 60 -4.94 26.66 -32.15
C ASN A 60 -4.30 25.94 -30.96
N LEU A 61 -4.98 25.91 -29.81
CA LEU A 61 -4.47 25.31 -28.57
C LEU A 61 -5.03 23.91 -28.30
N GLU A 62 -5.78 23.34 -29.24
CA GLU A 62 -6.23 21.96 -29.15
C GLU A 62 -5.01 21.01 -29.20
N PRO A 63 -4.85 20.11 -28.20
CA PRO A 63 -3.71 19.21 -28.14
C PRO A 63 -3.78 18.15 -29.23
N SER A 64 -2.66 17.94 -29.91
CA SER A 64 -2.48 16.86 -30.87
C SER A 64 -2.16 15.54 -30.17
N GLU A 65 -2.22 14.41 -30.90
CA GLU A 65 -1.86 13.09 -30.38
C GLU A 65 -0.42 13.05 -29.79
N PRO A 66 0.62 13.64 -30.44
CA PRO A 66 1.93 13.83 -29.81
C PRO A 66 1.90 14.59 -28.49
N ASP A 67 1.07 15.64 -28.37
CA ASP A 67 0.97 16.44 -27.15
C ASP A 67 0.39 15.62 -26.00
N LEU A 68 -0.64 14.81 -26.28
CA LEU A 68 -1.21 13.90 -25.29
C LEU A 68 -0.20 12.85 -24.81
N GLN A 69 0.62 12.31 -25.72
CA GLN A 69 1.68 11.35 -25.37
C GLN A 69 2.79 12.00 -24.53
N VAL A 70 3.18 13.23 -24.84
CA VAL A 70 4.14 13.99 -24.02
C VAL A 70 3.53 14.31 -22.66
N ALA A 71 2.29 14.79 -22.62
CA ALA A 71 1.59 15.12 -21.39
C ALA A 71 1.54 13.92 -20.43
N ALA A 72 1.13 12.74 -20.91
CA ALA A 72 1.11 11.52 -20.11
C ALA A 72 2.48 11.19 -19.51
N ARG A 73 3.54 11.25 -20.33
CA ARG A 73 4.91 10.98 -19.88
C ARG A 73 5.43 12.01 -18.87
N ILE A 74 5.04 13.27 -19.01
CA ILE A 74 5.43 14.34 -18.08
C ILE A 74 4.68 14.20 -16.75
N HIS A 75 3.40 13.80 -16.80
CA HIS A 75 2.61 13.53 -15.60
C HIS A 75 3.21 12.38 -14.76
N ASP A 76 3.65 11.29 -15.41
CA ASP A 76 4.32 10.18 -14.71
C ASP A 76 5.62 10.59 -13.99
N LEU A 77 6.24 11.70 -14.43
CA LEU A 77 7.40 12.31 -13.80
C LEU A 77 7.03 13.38 -12.76
N GLY A 78 5.74 13.55 -12.47
CA GLY A 78 5.22 14.54 -11.51
C GLY A 78 5.21 15.98 -12.02
N GLY A 79 5.24 16.20 -13.34
CA GLY A 79 5.16 17.52 -13.97
C GLY A 79 3.80 17.80 -14.62
N GLY A 80 3.57 19.04 -15.02
CA GLY A 80 2.41 19.45 -15.81
C GLY A 80 2.76 19.64 -17.29
N PHE A 81 1.73 19.71 -18.15
CA PHE A 81 1.89 20.03 -19.57
C PHE A 81 0.84 21.05 -20.04
N ALA A 82 1.27 22.07 -20.78
CA ALA A 82 0.38 23.09 -21.32
C ALA A 82 0.84 23.60 -22.71
N ILE A 83 -0.10 24.23 -23.40
CA ILE A 83 0.06 24.79 -24.74
C ILE A 83 -0.31 26.28 -24.70
N THR A 84 0.48 27.13 -25.34
CA THR A 84 0.22 28.57 -25.43
C THR A 84 0.19 29.05 -26.88
N ASP A 85 -0.39 30.21 -27.15
CA ASP A 85 -0.23 30.86 -28.45
C ASP A 85 1.09 31.65 -28.54
N ASN A 86 1.48 32.08 -29.74
CA ASN A 86 2.71 32.83 -29.99
C ASN A 86 2.79 34.16 -29.23
N GLU A 87 1.63 34.77 -28.96
CA GLU A 87 1.53 35.97 -28.16
C GLU A 87 1.55 35.69 -26.67
N ALA A 88 1.65 34.44 -26.22
CA ALA A 88 1.60 34.05 -24.81
C ALA A 88 0.48 34.81 -24.07
N SER A 89 -0.71 34.79 -24.66
CA SER A 89 -1.90 35.50 -24.19
C SER A 89 -2.99 34.53 -23.75
N ARG A 90 -2.95 33.31 -24.28
CA ARG A 90 -3.87 32.22 -23.95
C ARG A 90 -3.07 30.97 -23.63
N LEU A 91 -3.52 30.26 -22.60
CA LEU A 91 -2.90 29.04 -22.10
C LEU A 91 -3.97 27.95 -22.03
N TYR A 92 -3.68 26.80 -22.61
CA TYR A 92 -4.48 25.59 -22.46
C TYR A 92 -3.67 24.58 -21.66
N VAL A 93 -4.13 24.26 -20.46
CA VAL A 93 -3.48 23.28 -19.58
C VAL A 93 -4.04 21.90 -19.91
N VAL A 94 -3.19 21.04 -20.46
CA VAL A 94 -3.57 19.65 -20.76
C VAL A 94 -3.54 18.83 -19.47
N ILE A 95 -2.50 19.02 -18.65
CA ILE A 95 -2.35 18.41 -17.33
C ILE A 95 -1.75 19.45 -16.39
N GLU A 96 -2.38 19.67 -15.24
CA GLU A 96 -1.88 20.58 -14.21
C GLU A 96 -0.58 20.07 -13.60
N VAL A 97 0.26 20.97 -13.11
CA VAL A 97 1.42 20.57 -12.30
C VAL A 97 0.90 19.97 -11.00
N PRO A 98 1.23 18.71 -10.67
CA PRO A 98 0.84 18.13 -9.41
C PRO A 98 1.37 18.99 -8.25
N THR A 99 0.47 19.56 -7.45
CA THR A 99 0.88 20.28 -6.25
C THR A 99 1.60 19.32 -5.31
N PRO A 100 2.82 19.66 -4.84
CA PRO A 100 3.52 18.84 -3.86
C PRO A 100 2.62 18.67 -2.64
N LYS A 101 2.43 17.43 -2.20
CA LYS A 101 1.66 17.13 -1.00
C LYS A 101 2.36 17.81 0.18
N VAL A 102 1.70 18.81 0.78
CA VAL A 102 2.25 19.50 1.95
C VAL A 102 2.19 18.55 3.13
N ILE A 103 3.36 18.12 3.61
CA ILE A 103 3.46 17.22 4.76
C ILE A 103 3.20 18.02 6.04
N VAL A 104 2.15 17.61 6.76
CA VAL A 104 1.83 18.09 8.11
C VAL A 104 2.61 17.26 9.11
N LYS A 105 3.58 17.89 9.77
CA LYS A 105 4.37 17.25 10.83
C LYS A 105 3.49 16.97 12.05
N LEU A 106 3.73 15.85 12.71
CA LEU A 106 3.14 15.50 14.00
C LEU A 106 3.60 16.48 15.06
N ASP A 107 2.66 16.97 15.86
CA ASP A 107 2.96 17.61 17.13
C ASP A 107 3.30 16.54 18.18
N LEU A 108 4.57 16.46 18.56
CA LEU A 108 5.04 15.48 19.52
C LEU A 108 4.46 15.69 20.93
N ALA A 109 4.05 16.92 21.27
CA ALA A 109 3.37 17.20 22.53
C ALA A 109 1.92 16.67 22.50
N ALA A 110 1.24 16.78 21.35
CA ALA A 110 -0.08 16.17 21.17
C ALA A 110 -0.02 14.63 21.26
N ILE A 111 1.01 14.01 20.66
CA ILE A 111 1.24 12.55 20.79
C ILE A 111 1.50 12.13 22.25
N ASP A 112 2.29 12.92 22.99
CA ASP A 112 2.50 12.70 24.44
C ASP A 112 1.18 12.80 25.21
N ALA A 113 0.38 13.83 24.90
CA ALA A 113 -0.91 14.08 25.53
C ALA A 113 -1.94 12.98 25.25
N ASP A 114 -2.03 12.46 24.03
CA ASP A 114 -2.93 11.35 23.66
C ASP A 114 -2.70 10.12 24.56
N LEU A 115 -1.44 9.86 24.90
CA LEU A 115 -0.97 8.76 25.74
C LEU A 115 -0.71 9.18 27.20
N GLY A 116 -1.15 10.36 27.63
CA GLY A 116 -1.00 10.84 29.01
C GLY A 116 -2.19 10.51 29.92
N PRO A 117 -2.09 10.78 31.23
CA PRO A 117 -3.12 10.45 32.24
C PRO A 117 -4.51 11.08 32.01
N GLY A 118 -4.57 12.17 31.23
CA GLY A 118 -5.82 12.83 30.82
C GLY A 118 -6.08 12.76 29.31
N GLY A 119 -5.31 11.93 28.60
CA GLY A 119 -5.37 11.79 27.16
C GLY A 119 -6.56 10.98 26.67
N ALA A 120 -6.74 11.01 25.34
CA ALA A 120 -7.76 10.24 24.63
C ALA A 120 -7.72 8.74 24.98
N VAL A 121 -6.51 8.17 25.10
CA VAL A 121 -6.29 6.76 25.45
C VAL A 121 -6.69 6.47 26.90
N ALA A 122 -6.29 7.33 27.84
CA ALA A 122 -6.62 7.16 29.26
C ALA A 122 -8.13 7.23 29.51
N ALA A 123 -8.83 8.15 28.83
CA ALA A 123 -10.28 8.34 28.96
C ALA A 123 -11.10 7.08 28.56
N HIS A 124 -10.58 6.25 27.66
CA HIS A 124 -11.26 5.06 27.15
C HIS A 124 -10.73 3.75 27.77
N HIS A 125 -9.67 3.83 28.57
CA HIS A 125 -9.03 2.65 29.16
C HIS A 125 -9.36 2.57 30.65
N GLY A 126 -10.32 1.70 31.01
CA GLY A 126 -10.86 1.60 32.37
C GLY A 126 -9.85 1.33 33.50
N SER A 127 -8.66 0.83 33.17
CA SER A 127 -7.54 0.62 34.11
C SER A 127 -6.23 1.22 33.55
N TYR A 128 -6.27 2.47 33.07
CA TYR A 128 -5.09 3.12 32.52
C TYR A 128 -4.00 3.31 33.58
N GLU A 129 -2.75 3.03 33.22
CA GLU A 129 -1.58 3.29 34.03
C GLU A 129 -0.64 4.21 33.25
N ASP A 130 -0.22 5.30 33.87
CA ASP A 130 0.69 6.24 33.23
C ASP A 130 2.10 5.67 33.14
N ARG A 131 2.59 5.49 31.90
CA ARG A 131 3.91 4.92 31.64
C ARG A 131 4.76 5.92 30.88
N GLY A 132 5.65 6.64 31.58
CA GLY A 132 6.55 7.61 30.95
C GLY A 132 7.42 7.02 29.83
N GLY A 133 7.79 5.73 29.95
CA GLY A 133 8.50 5.01 28.89
C GLY A 133 7.68 4.85 27.60
N GLN A 134 6.37 4.67 27.70
CA GLN A 134 5.46 4.59 26.55
C GLN A 134 5.42 5.92 25.79
N ARG A 135 5.27 7.04 26.50
CA ARG A 135 5.21 8.37 25.89
C ARG A 135 6.54 8.75 25.24
N THR A 136 7.65 8.42 25.91
CA THR A 136 9.00 8.61 25.37
C THR A 136 9.18 7.81 24.08
N TYR A 137 8.76 6.55 24.06
CA TYR A 137 8.79 5.70 22.87
C TYR A 137 7.92 6.27 21.74
N ALA A 138 6.70 6.70 22.04
CA ALA A 138 5.77 7.27 21.05
C ALA A 138 6.30 8.56 20.43
N ARG A 139 6.93 9.43 21.24
CA ARG A 139 7.60 10.65 20.73
C ARG A 139 8.79 10.33 19.84
N ALA A 140 9.56 9.29 20.16
CA ALA A 140 10.65 8.85 19.31
C ALA A 140 10.15 8.35 17.95
N VAL A 141 9.07 7.55 17.94
CA VAL A 141 8.41 7.13 16.71
C VAL A 141 7.86 8.33 15.93
N GLY A 142 7.13 9.25 16.58
CA GLY A 142 6.61 10.45 15.94
C GLY A 142 7.69 11.35 15.34
N ARG A 143 8.87 11.43 15.99
CA ARG A 143 10.04 12.13 15.44
C ARG A 143 10.54 11.47 14.15
N LEU A 144 10.55 10.14 14.07
CA LEU A 144 10.93 9.41 12.85
C LEU A 144 9.94 9.66 11.70
N TYR A 145 8.63 9.74 11.99
CA TYR A 145 7.64 10.14 10.98
C TYR A 145 7.93 11.55 10.43
N ASN A 146 8.27 12.50 11.30
CA ASN A 146 8.52 13.89 10.93
C ASN A 146 9.83 14.11 10.16
N LEU A 147 10.89 13.37 10.52
CA LEU A 147 12.24 13.56 9.96
C LEU A 147 12.55 12.57 8.84
N GLY A 148 11.81 11.45 8.76
CA GLY A 148 12.19 10.29 7.95
C GLY A 148 13.40 9.54 8.51
N GLY A 149 13.86 8.54 7.77
CA GLY A 149 15.00 7.70 8.13
C GLY A 149 14.62 6.40 8.85
N ILE A 150 15.64 5.68 9.32
CA ILE A 150 15.50 4.39 10.01
C ILE A 150 15.82 4.61 11.49
N GLY A 151 14.92 4.16 12.36
CA GLY A 151 15.15 4.13 13.80
C GLY A 151 15.09 2.71 14.34
N LEU A 152 16.04 2.37 15.19
CA LEU A 152 16.04 1.14 15.97
C LEU A 152 15.72 1.50 17.42
N LEU A 153 14.56 1.05 17.89
CA LEU A 153 14.03 1.41 19.20
C LEU A 153 13.80 0.14 20.02
N GLU A 154 14.60 -0.03 21.07
CA GLU A 154 14.37 -1.08 22.06
C GLU A 154 13.35 -0.60 23.09
N ALA A 155 12.38 -1.45 23.37
CA ALA A 155 11.30 -1.17 24.29
C ALA A 155 11.06 -2.40 25.18
N GLY A 156 11.16 -2.19 26.49
CA GLY A 156 10.90 -3.24 27.48
C GLY A 156 9.51 -3.85 27.33
N THR A 157 9.33 -5.07 27.82
CA THR A 157 8.03 -5.73 27.85
C THR A 157 7.06 -4.95 28.74
N GLY A 158 5.76 -4.95 28.39
CA GLY A 158 4.72 -4.31 29.20
C GLY A 158 4.66 -2.78 29.17
N ILE A 159 5.59 -2.09 28.47
CA ILE A 159 5.56 -0.62 28.40
C ILE A 159 4.42 -0.07 27.53
N GLY A 160 3.64 -0.93 26.85
CA GLY A 160 2.60 -0.51 25.91
C GLY A 160 3.15 -0.12 24.53
N LYS A 161 4.14 -0.88 24.04
CA LYS A 161 4.86 -0.68 22.77
C LYS A 161 3.91 -0.51 21.57
N SER A 162 2.87 -1.34 21.48
CA SER A 162 1.86 -1.31 20.42
C SER A 162 1.19 0.06 20.30
N LEU A 163 0.60 0.59 21.37
CA LEU A 163 -0.01 1.91 21.35
C LEU A 163 1.03 3.00 21.05
N GLY A 164 2.25 2.83 21.55
CA GLY A 164 3.35 3.77 21.33
C GLY A 164 3.72 3.96 19.86
N TYR A 165 3.66 2.92 19.03
CA TYR A 165 3.88 3.06 17.59
C TYR A 165 2.59 3.29 16.78
N LEU A 166 1.44 2.79 17.26
CA LEU A 166 0.16 2.91 16.54
C LEU A 166 -0.42 4.33 16.60
N VAL A 167 -0.34 5.02 17.74
CA VAL A 167 -0.84 6.40 17.87
C VAL A 167 -0.18 7.35 16.85
N PRO A 168 1.17 7.44 16.76
CA PRO A 168 1.80 8.29 15.75
C PRO A 168 1.52 7.80 14.32
N ALA A 169 1.39 6.51 14.07
CA ALA A 169 1.02 5.98 12.74
C ALA A 169 -0.37 6.43 12.28
N LEU A 170 -1.36 6.34 13.18
CA LEU A 170 -2.73 6.76 12.91
C LEU A 170 -2.86 8.28 12.74
N ARG A 171 -2.17 9.05 13.60
CA ARG A 171 -2.14 10.51 13.51
C ARG A 171 -1.46 10.95 12.20
N TRP A 172 -0.39 10.28 11.79
CA TRP A 172 0.29 10.57 10.52
C TRP A 172 -0.62 10.29 9.33
N ALA A 173 -1.29 9.13 9.32
CA ALA A 173 -2.15 8.75 8.22
C ALA A 173 -3.37 9.68 8.09
N ALA A 174 -3.95 10.13 9.21
CA ALA A 174 -5.03 11.13 9.18
C ALA A 174 -4.56 12.50 8.67
N ALA A 175 -3.38 12.97 9.10
CA ALA A 175 -2.86 14.28 8.71
C ALA A 175 -2.33 14.32 7.27
N ASN A 176 -1.73 13.22 6.79
CA ASN A 176 -0.99 13.19 5.53
C ASN A 176 -1.57 12.24 4.49
N GLY A 177 -2.59 11.43 4.80
CA GLY A 177 -3.10 10.41 3.89
C GLY A 177 -2.03 9.43 3.40
N GLU A 178 -1.01 9.19 4.23
CA GLU A 178 0.09 8.26 3.94
C GLU A 178 -0.08 6.99 4.75
N ARG A 179 -0.05 5.86 4.06
CA ARG A 179 -0.27 4.55 4.65
C ARG A 179 0.95 4.03 5.39
N THR A 180 0.69 3.38 6.52
CA THR A 180 1.69 2.67 7.32
C THR A 180 1.45 1.16 7.28
N ILE A 181 2.50 0.40 7.00
CA ILE A 181 2.51 -1.05 7.22
C ILE A 181 3.07 -1.32 8.60
N VAL A 182 2.34 -2.09 9.41
CA VAL A 182 2.84 -2.66 10.66
C VAL A 182 3.09 -4.15 10.41
N SER A 183 4.36 -4.56 10.48
CA SER A 183 4.75 -5.94 10.30
C SER A 183 5.17 -6.52 11.64
N THR A 184 4.67 -7.69 11.99
CA THR A 184 5.02 -8.43 13.22
C THR A 184 5.32 -9.89 12.90
N ASN A 185 5.79 -10.65 13.88
CA ASN A 185 6.26 -12.02 13.63
C ASN A 185 5.10 -13.02 13.43
N THR A 186 4.16 -13.10 14.37
CA THR A 186 3.15 -14.17 14.41
C THR A 186 1.75 -13.70 14.02
N ILE A 187 0.89 -14.62 13.60
CA ILE A 187 -0.53 -14.33 13.30
C ILE A 187 -1.26 -13.87 14.56
N ASN A 188 -0.99 -14.48 15.71
CA ASN A 188 -1.62 -14.12 16.98
C ASN A 188 -1.31 -12.67 17.38
N LEU A 189 -0.07 -12.19 17.15
CA LEU A 189 0.28 -10.79 17.39
C LEU A 189 -0.47 -9.85 16.44
N GLN A 190 -0.62 -10.23 15.17
CA GLN A 190 -1.41 -9.44 14.21
C GLN A 190 -2.89 -9.34 14.63
N GLU A 191 -3.46 -10.45 15.10
CA GLU A 191 -4.85 -10.51 15.57
C GLU A 191 -5.04 -9.74 16.88
N GLN A 192 -4.06 -9.74 17.78
CA GLN A 192 -4.11 -8.87 18.94
C GLN A 192 -4.15 -7.39 18.53
N LEU A 193 -3.31 -6.98 17.57
CA LEU A 193 -3.30 -5.61 17.09
C LEU A 193 -4.63 -5.22 16.44
N VAL A 194 -5.19 -6.07 15.58
CA VAL A 194 -6.40 -5.76 14.79
C VAL A 194 -7.70 -6.05 15.54
N GLY A 195 -7.70 -7.00 16.47
CA GLY A 195 -8.87 -7.40 17.26
C GLY A 195 -9.03 -6.63 18.57
N LYS A 196 -7.95 -6.04 19.09
CA LYS A 196 -7.96 -5.32 20.37
C LYS A 196 -7.40 -3.90 20.26
N ASP A 197 -6.12 -3.76 19.92
CA ASP A 197 -5.42 -2.47 20.07
C ASP A 197 -5.92 -1.39 19.08
N LEU A 198 -6.08 -1.73 17.80
CA LEU A 198 -6.58 -0.83 16.76
C LEU A 198 -8.06 -0.47 16.94
N PRO A 199 -8.99 -1.41 17.25
CA PRO A 199 -10.36 -1.07 17.61
C PRO A 199 -10.45 -0.16 18.84
N PHE A 200 -9.63 -0.42 19.86
CA PHE A 200 -9.54 0.44 21.04
C PHE A 200 -9.07 1.86 20.66
N LEU A 201 -8.02 1.99 19.84
CA LEU A 201 -7.55 3.29 19.37
C LEU A 201 -8.55 3.99 18.44
N ALA A 202 -9.32 3.26 17.66
CA ALA A 202 -10.39 3.81 16.83
C ALA A 202 -11.49 4.45 17.69
N ALA A 203 -11.80 3.87 18.86
CA ALA A 203 -12.71 4.47 19.82
C ALA A 203 -12.08 5.64 20.58
N ALA A 204 -10.80 5.51 20.97
CA ALA A 204 -10.11 6.54 21.74
C ALA A 204 -9.83 7.82 20.94
N LEU A 205 -9.32 7.69 19.71
CA LEU A 205 -8.98 8.80 18.82
C LEU A 205 -10.19 9.24 17.98
N ALA A 206 -11.33 9.47 18.64
CA ALA A 206 -12.61 9.76 17.99
C ALA A 206 -12.63 11.10 17.21
N ASP A 207 -11.62 11.94 17.37
CA ASP A 207 -11.44 13.18 16.62
C ASP A 207 -10.95 12.95 15.17
N GLN A 208 -10.62 11.71 14.79
CA GLN A 208 -10.20 11.35 13.44
C GLN A 208 -10.75 9.99 12.98
N PRO A 209 -10.89 9.76 11.66
CA PRO A 209 -11.16 8.42 11.14
C PRO A 209 -9.95 7.50 11.35
N VAL A 210 -10.22 6.27 11.78
CA VAL A 210 -9.21 5.21 11.94
C VAL A 210 -9.60 4.02 11.08
N ARG A 211 -8.89 3.83 9.96
CA ARG A 211 -9.11 2.71 9.04
C ARG A 211 -7.94 1.75 9.09
N PHE A 212 -8.22 0.49 9.40
CA PHE A 212 -7.18 -0.54 9.46
C PHE A 212 -7.63 -1.86 8.86
N ALA A 213 -6.66 -2.67 8.47
CA ALA A 213 -6.90 -4.00 7.94
C ALA A 213 -5.82 -4.99 8.36
N LEU A 214 -6.21 -6.25 8.50
CA LEU A 214 -5.31 -7.39 8.58
C LEU A 214 -5.18 -7.99 7.18
N LEU A 215 -3.96 -8.21 6.71
CA LEU A 215 -3.71 -8.96 5.49
C LEU A 215 -2.73 -10.10 5.75
N LYS A 216 -3.21 -11.33 5.52
CA LYS A 216 -2.44 -12.57 5.70
C LYS A 216 -1.98 -13.10 4.33
N GLY A 217 -1.06 -14.07 4.33
CA GLY A 217 -0.72 -14.83 3.12
C GLY A 217 -1.90 -15.65 2.61
N TRP A 218 -1.96 -15.96 1.31
CA TRP A 218 -3.08 -16.63 0.65
C TRP A 218 -3.51 -17.94 1.34
N ARG A 219 -2.55 -18.79 1.74
CA ARG A 219 -2.82 -20.06 2.43
C ARG A 219 -3.56 -19.88 3.76
N ASN A 220 -3.62 -18.68 4.34
CA ASN A 220 -4.38 -18.43 5.57
C ASN A 220 -5.87 -18.17 5.34
N TYR A 221 -6.33 -18.25 4.08
CA TYR A 221 -7.73 -18.08 3.71
C TYR A 221 -8.26 -19.33 3.02
N LEU A 222 -9.49 -19.69 3.37
CA LEU A 222 -10.27 -20.70 2.68
C LEU A 222 -10.62 -20.24 1.26
N CYS A 223 -10.55 -21.14 0.27
CA CYS A 223 -11.05 -20.90 -1.07
C CYS A 223 -12.37 -21.64 -1.30
N LEU A 224 -13.47 -20.90 -1.43
CA LEU A 224 -14.81 -21.47 -1.65
C LEU A 224 -14.89 -22.36 -2.89
N GLN A 225 -14.17 -22.02 -3.97
CA GLN A 225 -14.12 -22.84 -5.17
C GLN A 225 -13.44 -24.19 -4.94
N ARG A 226 -12.32 -24.17 -4.21
CA ARG A 226 -11.58 -25.40 -3.91
C ARG A 226 -12.30 -26.27 -2.90
N LEU A 227 -12.99 -25.64 -1.94
CA LEU A 227 -13.87 -26.33 -1.01
C LEU A 227 -15.00 -27.06 -1.76
N GLU A 228 -15.65 -26.41 -2.73
CA GLU A 228 -16.70 -27.03 -3.55
C GLU A 228 -16.14 -28.19 -4.39
N GLN A 229 -14.95 -28.03 -4.97
CA GLN A 229 -14.28 -29.08 -5.73
C GLN A 229 -13.90 -30.28 -4.85
N ALA A 230 -13.35 -30.03 -3.65
CA ALA A 230 -12.99 -31.08 -2.70
C ALA A 230 -14.24 -31.83 -2.22
N ALA A 231 -15.36 -31.14 -1.99
CA ALA A 231 -16.63 -31.74 -1.63
C ALA A 231 -17.20 -32.63 -2.76
N GLY A 232 -17.10 -32.17 -4.02
CA GLY A 232 -17.58 -32.91 -5.20
C GLY A 232 -16.69 -34.09 -5.60
N ALA A 233 -15.41 -34.10 -5.20
CA ALA A 233 -14.45 -35.14 -5.57
C ALA A 233 -14.61 -36.46 -4.76
N HIS A 234 -15.53 -36.53 -3.79
CA HIS A 234 -15.82 -37.69 -2.91
C HIS A 234 -14.59 -38.44 -2.36
N ALA A 235 -14.29 -38.30 -1.05
CA ALA A 235 -13.51 -39.13 -0.09
C ALA A 235 -12.21 -39.88 -0.49
N THR A 236 -12.00 -40.26 -1.74
CA THR A 236 -10.86 -41.05 -2.25
C THR A 236 -9.51 -40.34 -2.23
N LEU A 237 -9.49 -39.03 -1.96
CA LEU A 237 -8.27 -38.21 -1.90
C LEU A 237 -7.71 -38.04 -0.49
N PHE A 238 -8.48 -38.32 0.56
CA PHE A 238 -8.08 -38.06 1.94
C PHE A 238 -7.87 -39.36 2.72
N PRO A 239 -6.68 -39.62 3.29
CA PRO A 239 -6.48 -40.75 4.18
C PRO A 239 -7.13 -40.51 5.56
N GLY A 240 -7.77 -41.53 6.14
CA GLY A 240 -8.26 -41.50 7.53
C GLY A 240 -9.44 -40.54 7.76
N ASP A 241 -9.33 -39.68 8.76
CA ASP A 241 -10.42 -38.81 9.26
C ASP A 241 -10.67 -37.54 8.40
N GLY A 242 -9.99 -37.39 7.25
CA GLY A 242 -10.04 -36.17 6.44
C GLY A 242 -11.42 -35.84 5.86
N GLU A 243 -12.32 -36.82 5.73
CA GLU A 243 -13.72 -36.60 5.33
C GLU A 243 -14.50 -35.81 6.40
N ALA A 244 -14.34 -36.16 7.67
CA ALA A 244 -14.97 -35.46 8.78
C ALA A 244 -14.43 -34.03 8.94
N GLU A 245 -13.12 -33.83 8.70
CA GLU A 245 -12.51 -32.50 8.66
C GLU A 245 -13.10 -31.64 7.54
N LEU A 246 -13.28 -32.22 6.35
CA LEU A 246 -13.86 -31.52 5.20
C LEU A 246 -15.33 -31.13 5.44
N GLU A 247 -16.15 -32.02 5.99
CA GLU A 247 -17.54 -31.71 6.36
C GLU A 247 -17.63 -30.57 7.41
N SER A 248 -16.72 -30.59 8.38
CA SER A 248 -16.58 -29.52 9.37
C SER A 248 -16.24 -28.19 8.70
N LEU A 249 -15.30 -28.19 7.74
CA LEU A 249 -14.91 -27.00 6.97
C LEU A 249 -16.06 -26.47 6.11
N ILE A 250 -16.87 -27.34 5.49
CA ILE A 250 -18.06 -26.94 4.74
C ILE A 250 -19.06 -26.21 5.64
N THR A 251 -19.31 -26.77 6.83
CA THR A 251 -20.22 -26.16 7.80
C THR A 251 -19.70 -24.82 8.32
N TRP A 252 -18.39 -24.73 8.59
CA TRP A 252 -17.73 -23.51 9.05
C TRP A 252 -17.69 -22.42 7.97
N ALA A 253 -17.47 -22.78 6.70
CA ALA A 253 -17.42 -21.85 5.58
C ALA A 253 -18.70 -21.01 5.42
N GLY A 254 -19.85 -21.56 5.82
CA GLY A 254 -21.13 -20.85 5.81
C GLY A 254 -21.32 -19.84 6.96
N ARG A 255 -20.46 -19.85 7.98
CA ARG A 255 -20.57 -19.03 9.20
C ARG A 255 -19.39 -18.08 9.40
N THR A 256 -18.24 -18.40 8.84
CA THR A 256 -17.03 -17.59 9.00
C THR A 256 -17.18 -16.21 8.35
N PRO A 257 -16.77 -15.12 9.05
CA PRO A 257 -16.87 -13.77 8.50
C PRO A 257 -15.79 -13.49 7.45
N ASP A 258 -14.58 -14.04 7.61
CA ASP A 258 -13.42 -13.70 6.79
C ASP A 258 -12.66 -14.90 6.21
N GLY A 259 -13.12 -16.13 6.51
CA GLY A 259 -12.54 -17.36 6.00
C GLY A 259 -11.12 -17.63 6.47
N SER A 260 -10.69 -17.06 7.60
CA SER A 260 -9.33 -17.24 8.08
C SER A 260 -9.10 -18.57 8.80
N LEU A 261 -7.96 -19.22 8.53
CA LEU A 261 -7.55 -20.47 9.19
C LEU A 261 -7.50 -20.34 10.73
N SER A 262 -7.11 -19.17 11.24
CA SER A 262 -6.98 -18.94 12.69
C SER A 262 -8.33 -18.80 13.42
N ASP A 263 -9.43 -18.59 12.69
CA ASP A 263 -10.79 -18.56 13.25
C ASP A 263 -11.38 -19.97 13.45
N LEU A 264 -10.68 -21.02 12.99
CA LEU A 264 -11.09 -22.40 13.20
C LEU A 264 -10.77 -22.84 14.63
N PRO A 265 -11.76 -23.31 15.41
CA PRO A 265 -11.54 -23.78 16.78
C PRO A 265 -10.55 -24.94 16.88
N VAL A 266 -10.56 -25.81 15.87
CA VAL A 266 -9.62 -26.92 15.70
C VAL A 266 -9.05 -26.80 14.29
N PRO A 267 -7.73 -26.58 14.14
CA PRO A 267 -7.12 -26.51 12.82
C PRO A 267 -7.19 -27.88 12.14
N PRO A 268 -7.59 -27.95 10.86
CA PRO A 268 -7.57 -29.19 10.09
C PRO A 268 -6.14 -29.67 9.86
N SER A 269 -5.99 -30.92 9.44
CA SER A 269 -4.72 -31.45 8.96
C SER A 269 -4.20 -30.64 7.75
N ASP A 270 -2.87 -30.56 7.62
CA ASP A 270 -2.25 -29.85 6.50
C ASP A 270 -2.66 -30.40 5.14
N ASP A 271 -2.90 -31.71 5.03
CA ASP A 271 -3.33 -32.34 3.78
C ASP A 271 -4.76 -31.92 3.39
N VAL A 272 -5.69 -31.84 4.35
CA VAL A 272 -7.05 -31.33 4.09
C VAL A 272 -7.01 -29.83 3.77
N TRP A 273 -6.25 -29.05 4.55
CA TRP A 273 -6.16 -27.61 4.32
C TRP A 273 -5.52 -27.25 2.99
N ASP A 274 -4.47 -27.95 2.57
CA ASP A 274 -3.79 -27.73 1.30
C ASP A 274 -4.72 -27.93 0.10
N GLU A 275 -5.74 -28.78 0.22
CA GLU A 275 -6.74 -29.00 -0.83
C GLU A 275 -7.75 -27.85 -0.93
N VAL A 276 -8.10 -27.20 0.18
CA VAL A 276 -9.15 -26.16 0.23
C VAL A 276 -8.64 -24.72 0.33
N ALA A 277 -7.37 -24.52 0.72
CA ALA A 277 -6.78 -23.20 0.94
C ALA A 277 -6.58 -22.43 -0.36
N ALA A 278 -6.63 -21.10 -0.27
CA ALA A 278 -6.39 -20.25 -1.43
C ALA A 278 -4.92 -20.30 -1.88
N GLU A 279 -4.73 -20.44 -3.20
CA GLU A 279 -3.43 -20.52 -3.86
C GLU A 279 -3.40 -19.54 -5.03
N PRO A 280 -2.42 -18.61 -5.10
CA PRO A 280 -2.42 -17.53 -6.07
C PRO A 280 -2.33 -18.02 -7.53
N ASP A 281 -1.59 -19.11 -7.76
CA ASP A 281 -1.34 -19.66 -9.11
C ASP A 281 -2.56 -20.38 -9.70
N LEU A 282 -3.44 -20.90 -8.84
CA LEU A 282 -4.68 -21.58 -9.24
C LEU A 282 -5.89 -20.62 -9.29
N CYS A 283 -5.72 -19.38 -8.81
CA CYS A 283 -6.81 -18.43 -8.72
C CYS A 283 -7.14 -17.78 -10.07
N THR A 284 -8.38 -17.96 -10.53
CA THR A 284 -8.92 -17.33 -11.74
C THR A 284 -9.37 -15.87 -11.55
N ARG A 285 -9.22 -15.35 -10.32
CA ARG A 285 -9.48 -13.95 -9.93
C ARG A 285 -10.90 -13.52 -10.32
N ILE A 286 -11.02 -12.50 -11.18
CA ILE A 286 -12.30 -11.92 -11.63
C ILE A 286 -13.20 -12.96 -12.33
N LYS A 287 -12.61 -14.01 -12.93
CA LYS A 287 -13.37 -15.09 -13.59
C LYS A 287 -13.89 -16.16 -12.61
N CYS A 288 -13.58 -16.07 -11.32
CA CYS A 288 -14.04 -17.01 -10.32
C CYS A 288 -15.52 -16.79 -10.01
N GLN A 289 -16.34 -17.85 -10.03
CA GLN A 289 -17.77 -17.77 -9.70
C GLN A 289 -18.05 -17.29 -8.27
N PHE A 290 -17.07 -17.43 -7.37
CA PHE A 290 -17.16 -16.99 -5.98
C PHE A 290 -16.50 -15.63 -5.72
N PHE A 291 -16.10 -14.87 -6.75
CA PHE A 291 -15.31 -13.64 -6.59
C PHE A 291 -15.93 -12.63 -5.61
N ASP A 292 -17.25 -12.43 -5.66
CA ASP A 292 -17.97 -11.50 -4.79
C ASP A 292 -17.92 -11.91 -3.31
N LYS A 293 -17.96 -13.22 -3.05
CA LYS A 293 -17.88 -13.81 -1.70
C LYS A 293 -16.46 -14.26 -1.33
N CYS A 294 -15.46 -13.94 -2.15
CA CYS A 294 -14.11 -14.45 -1.94
C CYS A 294 -13.42 -13.74 -0.77
N PHE A 295 -13.04 -14.52 0.24
CA PHE A 295 -12.36 -14.07 1.44
C PHE A 295 -11.03 -13.34 1.17
N VAL A 296 -10.19 -13.87 0.28
CA VAL A 296 -8.91 -13.24 -0.11
C VAL A 296 -9.14 -11.85 -0.70
N PHE A 297 -10.07 -11.72 -1.65
CA PHE A 297 -10.33 -10.43 -2.30
C PHE A 297 -11.10 -9.47 -1.39
N ALA A 298 -11.94 -9.96 -0.48
CA ALA A 298 -12.55 -9.14 0.57
C ALA A 298 -11.48 -8.51 1.48
N ALA A 299 -10.52 -9.31 1.96
CA ALA A 299 -9.40 -8.83 2.76
C ALA A 299 -8.54 -7.81 2.00
N ARG A 300 -8.23 -8.07 0.72
CA ARG A 300 -7.48 -7.14 -0.15
C ARG A 300 -8.22 -5.82 -0.39
N ARG A 301 -9.55 -5.86 -0.61
CA ARG A 301 -10.37 -4.64 -0.75
C ARG A 301 -10.37 -3.81 0.52
N LYS A 302 -10.49 -4.45 1.69
CA LYS A 302 -10.39 -3.77 3.00
C LYS A 302 -9.01 -3.14 3.20
N ALA A 303 -7.94 -3.87 2.85
CA ALA A 303 -6.57 -3.38 2.91
C ALA A 303 -6.32 -2.18 2.00
N ALA A 304 -6.88 -2.15 0.80
CA ALA A 304 -6.76 -1.01 -0.13
C ALA A 304 -7.33 0.30 0.43
N GLN A 305 -8.34 0.20 1.31
CA GLN A 305 -9.00 1.36 1.94
C GLN A 305 -8.42 1.71 3.32
N ALA A 306 -7.52 0.89 3.86
CA ALA A 306 -6.95 1.07 5.19
C ALA A 306 -5.81 2.09 5.20
N ASP A 307 -5.66 2.78 6.32
CA ASP A 307 -4.57 3.71 6.63
C ASP A 307 -3.40 2.99 7.30
N VAL A 308 -3.72 1.98 8.12
CA VAL A 308 -2.76 1.07 8.75
C VAL A 308 -3.07 -0.36 8.33
N ILE A 309 -2.09 -1.04 7.73
CA ILE A 309 -2.22 -2.46 7.37
C ILE A 309 -1.27 -3.28 8.25
N VAL A 310 -1.84 -4.28 8.92
CA VAL A 310 -1.09 -5.23 9.74
C VAL A 310 -0.81 -6.49 8.92
N VAL A 311 0.45 -6.93 8.90
CA VAL A 311 0.93 -8.10 8.14
C VAL A 311 1.99 -8.87 8.94
N ASN A 312 2.36 -10.08 8.50
CA ASN A 312 3.59 -10.72 8.99
C ASN A 312 4.85 -10.24 8.25
N HIS A 313 6.02 -10.52 8.82
CA HIS A 313 7.31 -10.25 8.17
C HIS A 313 7.45 -10.93 6.81
N HIS A 314 7.01 -12.18 6.67
CA HIS A 314 7.10 -12.90 5.40
C HIS A 314 6.35 -12.20 4.25
N LEU A 315 5.10 -11.77 4.48
CA LEU A 315 4.28 -11.11 3.46
C LEU A 315 4.85 -9.74 3.08
N LEU A 316 5.36 -8.99 4.06
CA LEU A 316 6.07 -7.73 3.80
C LEU A 316 7.30 -7.97 2.91
N LEU A 317 8.11 -8.98 3.23
CA LEU A 317 9.31 -9.31 2.46
C LEU A 317 8.96 -9.80 1.04
N SER A 318 7.87 -10.57 0.88
CA SER A 318 7.34 -10.95 -0.44
C SER A 318 6.97 -9.72 -1.28
N ASP A 319 6.29 -8.76 -0.66
CA ASP A 319 5.88 -7.52 -1.33
C ASP A 319 7.11 -6.71 -1.77
N ILE A 320 8.08 -6.50 -0.86
CA ILE A 320 9.32 -5.79 -1.16
C ILE A 320 10.10 -6.48 -2.29
N ALA A 321 10.17 -7.81 -2.30
CA ALA A 321 10.84 -8.56 -3.37
C ALA A 321 10.18 -8.31 -4.74
N VAL A 322 8.85 -8.37 -4.82
CA VAL A 322 8.10 -8.08 -6.05
C VAL A 322 8.33 -6.63 -6.51
N ARG A 323 8.20 -5.65 -5.60
CA ARG A 323 8.41 -4.23 -5.90
C ARG A 323 9.81 -3.91 -6.40
N ARG A 324 10.83 -4.57 -5.82
CA ARG A 324 12.23 -4.44 -6.29
C ARG A 324 12.43 -4.99 -7.69
N ILE A 325 11.75 -6.06 -8.07
CA ILE A 325 11.85 -6.62 -9.42
C ILE A 325 11.13 -5.73 -10.44
N THR A 326 9.94 -5.21 -10.09
CA THR A 326 9.14 -4.37 -10.99
C THR A 326 9.58 -2.90 -11.02
N GLN A 327 10.41 -2.47 -10.07
CA GLN A 327 10.78 -1.06 -9.85
C GLN A 327 9.57 -0.13 -9.67
N ASN A 328 8.45 -0.68 -9.18
CA ASN A 328 7.20 0.04 -9.02
C ASN A 328 6.78 0.09 -7.54
N TRP A 329 6.92 1.28 -6.95
CA TRP A 329 6.61 1.55 -5.54
C TRP A 329 5.25 2.25 -5.36
N ASP A 330 4.77 2.89 -6.43
CA ASP A 330 3.57 3.72 -6.39
C ASP A 330 2.29 2.95 -6.72
N ASP A 331 2.41 1.76 -7.35
CA ASP A 331 1.28 0.87 -7.60
C ASP A 331 1.12 -0.24 -6.56
N ALA A 332 -0.06 -0.86 -6.55
CA ALA A 332 -0.32 -2.03 -5.73
C ALA A 332 0.45 -3.25 -6.26
N ALA A 333 1.17 -3.93 -5.37
CA ALA A 333 1.81 -5.21 -5.64
C ALA A 333 1.10 -6.31 -4.83
N VAL A 334 1.78 -6.92 -3.86
CA VAL A 334 1.13 -7.80 -2.89
C VAL A 334 0.33 -6.98 -1.88
N LEU A 335 0.88 -5.84 -1.48
CA LEU A 335 0.29 -4.81 -0.62
C LEU A 335 -0.09 -3.57 -1.44
N PRO A 336 -1.07 -2.76 -1.00
CA PRO A 336 -1.29 -1.41 -1.50
C PRO A 336 -0.03 -0.53 -1.33
N PRO A 337 0.10 0.60 -2.06
CA PRO A 337 1.20 1.53 -1.88
C PRO A 337 1.28 2.05 -0.44
N TYR A 338 2.50 2.20 0.08
CA TYR A 338 2.77 2.70 1.43
C TYR A 338 4.06 3.51 1.46
N SER A 339 4.15 4.41 2.45
CA SER A 339 5.30 5.33 2.61
C SER A 339 6.05 5.12 3.92
N ARG A 340 5.50 4.27 4.80
CA ARG A 340 5.97 4.07 6.19
C ARG A 340 5.85 2.59 6.57
N ILE A 341 6.86 2.10 7.30
CA ILE A 341 6.91 0.73 7.81
C ILE A 341 7.26 0.79 9.29
N ILE A 342 6.54 0.03 10.10
CA ILE A 342 6.88 -0.31 11.48
C ILE A 342 7.15 -1.81 11.52
N LEU A 343 8.31 -2.18 12.04
CA LEU A 343 8.71 -3.57 12.25
C LEU A 343 8.66 -3.87 13.75
N ASP A 344 7.59 -4.53 14.18
CA ASP A 344 7.44 -5.00 15.54
C ASP A 344 8.07 -6.38 15.70
N GLU A 345 8.66 -6.66 16.87
CA GLU A 345 9.46 -7.87 17.11
C GLU A 345 10.53 -8.13 16.03
N GLY A 346 11.16 -7.04 15.55
CA GLY A 346 12.10 -7.04 14.42
C GLY A 346 13.35 -7.92 14.60
N HIS A 347 13.60 -8.48 15.78
CA HIS A 347 14.63 -9.48 15.99
C HIS A 347 14.36 -10.79 15.23
N HIS A 348 13.10 -11.06 14.84
CA HIS A 348 12.73 -12.18 13.98
C HIS A 348 12.83 -11.88 12.48
N LEU A 349 13.18 -10.66 12.10
CA LEU A 349 13.20 -10.26 10.69
C LEU A 349 14.28 -10.99 9.89
N GLU A 350 15.44 -11.23 10.49
CA GLU A 350 16.55 -11.95 9.85
C GLU A 350 16.13 -13.39 9.50
N ASP A 351 15.52 -14.11 10.45
CA ASP A 351 15.00 -15.45 10.22
C ASP A 351 13.91 -15.45 9.14
N ALA A 352 13.00 -14.46 9.18
CA ALA A 352 11.95 -14.32 8.17
C ALA A 352 12.51 -14.06 6.77
N ALA A 353 13.60 -13.28 6.67
CA ALA A 353 14.31 -13.03 5.42
C ALA A 353 15.06 -14.27 4.94
N GLY A 354 15.73 -15.00 5.83
CA GLY A 354 16.42 -16.24 5.51
C GLY A 354 15.46 -17.32 4.99
N ALA A 355 14.30 -17.50 5.63
CA ALA A 355 13.28 -18.44 5.20
C ALA A 355 12.63 -18.07 3.86
N HIS A 356 12.54 -16.77 3.53
CA HIS A 356 11.91 -16.32 2.29
C HIS A 356 12.89 -16.29 1.09
N LEU A 357 14.17 -16.04 1.35
CA LEU A 357 15.23 -16.15 0.35
C LEU A 357 15.77 -17.58 0.19
N GLY A 358 15.45 -18.46 1.14
CA GLY A 358 15.73 -19.88 1.10
C GLY A 358 14.66 -20.67 0.34
N SER A 359 15.07 -21.67 -0.43
CA SER A 359 14.15 -22.64 -1.05
C SER A 359 14.11 -23.91 -0.22
N THR A 360 12.90 -24.37 0.13
CA THR A 360 12.70 -25.66 0.81
C THR A 360 12.06 -26.63 -0.17
N LEU A 361 12.77 -27.70 -0.51
CA LEU A 361 12.28 -28.78 -1.36
C LEU A 361 11.99 -29.99 -0.49
N THR A 362 10.73 -30.41 -0.39
CA THR A 362 10.36 -31.64 0.32
C THR A 362 9.96 -32.72 -0.67
N ARG A 363 10.27 -33.99 -0.35
CA ARG A 363 9.87 -35.14 -1.18
C ARG A 363 8.36 -35.16 -1.44
N ARG A 364 7.56 -34.88 -0.40
CA ARG A 364 6.10 -34.78 -0.52
C ARG A 364 5.66 -33.62 -1.44
N GLY A 365 6.31 -32.46 -1.35
CA GLY A 365 6.05 -31.32 -2.24
C GLY A 365 6.32 -31.66 -3.71
N LEU A 366 7.39 -32.40 -3.99
CA LEU A 366 7.70 -32.94 -5.33
C LEU A 366 6.65 -33.95 -5.79
N ASP A 367 6.30 -34.94 -4.96
CA ASP A 367 5.32 -35.99 -5.30
C ASP A 367 3.97 -35.36 -5.66
N ARG A 368 3.53 -34.32 -4.94
CA ARG A 368 2.32 -33.55 -5.28
C ARG A 368 2.46 -32.79 -6.59
N MET A 369 3.61 -32.16 -6.84
CA MET A 369 3.85 -31.40 -8.08
C MET A 369 3.78 -32.32 -9.30
N PHE A 370 4.31 -33.55 -9.19
CA PHE A 370 4.22 -34.58 -10.21
C PHE A 370 2.79 -35.13 -10.36
N ALA A 371 2.09 -35.42 -9.26
CA ALA A 371 0.70 -35.88 -9.31
C ALA A 371 -0.26 -34.85 -9.94
N ARG A 372 0.05 -33.54 -9.87
CA ARG A 372 -0.70 -32.48 -10.56
C ARG A 372 -0.44 -32.46 -12.07
N LEU A 373 0.76 -32.84 -12.52
CA LEU A 373 1.08 -32.95 -13.95
C LEU A 373 0.40 -34.16 -14.60
N GLU A 374 0.19 -35.24 -13.85
CA GLU A 374 -0.50 -36.46 -14.33
C GLU A 374 -2.02 -36.30 -14.45
N ARG A 375 -2.64 -35.25 -13.86
CA ARG A 375 -4.09 -34.98 -13.92
C ARG A 375 -4.51 -34.03 -15.06
N ARG A 376 -3.58 -33.61 -15.92
CA ARG A 376 -3.87 -32.94 -17.21
C ARG A 376 -3.79 -33.95 -18.33
#